data_AF-A0AAE1B9A2-F1
#
_entry.id   AF-A0AAE1B9A2-F1
#
_cell.length_a   1.000
_cell.length_b   1.000
_cell.length_c   1.000
_cell.angle_alpha   90.00
_cell.angle_beta   90.00
_cell.angle_gamma   90.00
#
_symmetry.space_group_name_H-M   'P 1'
#
loop_
_entity.id
_entity.type
_entity.pdbx_description
1 polymer ?
#
loop_
_entity_poly.entity_id
_entity_poly.type
_entity_poly.pdbx_seq_one_letter_code
_entity_poly.pdbx_strand_id
1 'polypeptide(L)'
;MVQLQLLPVGALLMFAIEFYHTLAHFMILSGMRMLPRKDLIRIRYYFLVDTFSVMASTALTGRFIWLTCLQVVQHLFYFITWEQSYMAKRIVDWSSLDWFKLKGKGGLIVSRMLSQMDSFLSTMFDMTVHMCMMYAIASAYLDVTGVLVAVLVTQAALYIVIFNPKFAWSHPDSMPAWVQRRIGTLALQYD
;
A
#
# COMPACT_ATOMS: atom_id res chain seq x y z
N MET A 1 34.49 15.31 1.75
CA MET A 1 33.76 15.04 3.00
C MET A 1 32.24 15.22 2.93
N VAL A 2 31.65 15.65 1.80
CA VAL A 2 30.18 15.83 1.67
C VAL A 2 29.46 14.55 1.17
N GLN A 3 30.14 13.71 0.38
CA GLN A 3 29.55 12.47 -0.15
C GLN A 3 29.23 11.39 0.91
N LEU A 4 29.90 11.40 2.06
CA LEU A 4 29.66 10.40 3.13
C LEU A 4 28.37 10.63 3.93
N GLN A 5 27.75 11.82 3.86
CA GLN A 5 26.56 12.15 4.67
C GLN A 5 25.23 11.90 3.94
N LEU A 6 25.23 11.79 2.61
CA LEU A 6 23.99 11.63 1.82
C LEU A 6 23.48 10.19 1.80
N LEU A 7 24.37 9.20 1.82
CA LEU A 7 24.00 7.79 1.76
C LEU A 7 23.19 7.34 2.99
N PRO A 8 23.58 7.65 4.25
CA PRO A 8 22.80 7.27 5.42
C PRO A 8 21.42 7.96 5.46
N VAL A 9 21.36 9.24 5.07
CA VAL A 9 20.09 9.98 4.99
C VAL A 9 19.17 9.39 3.92
N GLY A 10 19.72 9.08 2.73
CA GLY A 10 18.98 8.43 1.66
C GLY A 10 18.44 7.06 2.08
N ALA A 11 19.27 6.24 2.75
CA ALA A 11 18.84 4.95 3.28
C ALA A 11 17.73 5.08 4.32
N LEU A 12 17.83 6.06 5.23
CA LEU A 12 16.79 6.33 6.23
C LEU A 12 15.46 6.70 5.56
N LEU A 13 15.48 7.59 4.57
CA LEU A 13 14.28 8.00 3.84
C LEU A 13 13.68 6.84 3.04
N MET A 14 14.52 6.04 2.37
CA MET A 14 14.05 4.86 1.66
C MET A 14 13.43 3.84 2.60
N PHE A 15 14.04 3.56 3.75
CA PHE A 15 13.43 2.70 4.77
C PHE A 15 12.07 3.24 5.22
N ALA A 16 11.96 4.55 5.47
CA ALA A 16 10.70 5.16 5.87
C ALA A 16 9.61 5.06 4.80
N ILE A 17 9.97 5.16 3.51
CA ILE A 17 9.06 4.98 2.37
C ILE A 17 8.60 3.52 2.28
N GLU A 18 9.53 2.55 2.34
CA GLU A 18 9.18 1.13 2.32
C GLU A 18 8.27 0.77 3.50
N PHE A 19 8.57 1.31 4.70
CA PHE A 19 7.72 1.09 5.87
C PHE A 19 6.34 1.74 5.74
N TYR A 20 6.26 2.93 5.12
CA TYR A 20 4.98 3.56 4.79
C TYR A 20 4.15 2.65 3.89
N HIS A 21 4.75 2.08 2.83
CA HIS A 21 4.06 1.16 1.93
C HIS A 21 3.63 -0.12 2.64
N THR A 22 4.48 -0.74 3.46
CA THR A 22 4.10 -1.90 4.29
C THR A 22 2.88 -1.61 5.16
N LEU A 23 2.85 -0.47 5.86
CA LEU A 23 1.72 -0.10 6.71
C LEU A 23 0.46 0.26 5.90
N ALA A 24 0.61 0.92 4.76
CA ALA A 24 -0.50 1.21 3.86
C ALA A 24 -1.17 -0.07 3.35
N HIS A 25 -0.38 -1.03 2.87
CA HIS A 25 -0.87 -2.34 2.43
C HIS A 25 -1.48 -3.13 3.58
N PHE A 26 -0.85 -3.13 4.76
CA PHE A 26 -1.42 -3.76 5.96
C PHE A 26 -2.80 -3.18 6.33
N MET A 27 -2.98 -1.85 6.25
CA MET A 27 -4.26 -1.20 6.55
C MET A 27 -5.35 -1.55 5.53
N ILE A 28 -5.00 -1.71 4.26
CA ILE A 28 -5.93 -2.15 3.21
C ILE A 28 -6.30 -3.63 3.40
N LEU A 29 -5.30 -4.47 3.68
CA LEU A 29 -5.44 -5.91 3.91
C LEU A 29 -6.37 -6.18 5.10
N SER A 30 -6.13 -5.51 6.22
CA SER A 30 -6.92 -5.62 7.46
C SER A 30 -8.26 -4.87 7.42
N GLY A 31 -8.46 -3.97 6.45
CA GLY A 31 -9.64 -3.13 6.38
C GLY A 31 -9.65 -1.97 7.37
N MET A 32 -8.52 -1.65 8.00
CA MET A 32 -8.40 -0.56 8.98
C MET A 32 -8.60 0.82 8.35
N ARG A 33 -8.01 1.07 7.18
CA ARG A 33 -8.11 2.35 6.46
C ARG A 33 -8.14 2.11 4.96
N MET A 34 -9.19 2.61 4.31
CA MET A 34 -9.41 2.47 2.88
C MET A 34 -10.02 3.75 2.30
N LEU A 35 -10.06 3.82 0.98
CA LEU A 35 -10.69 4.91 0.22
C LEU A 35 -12.01 4.45 -0.41
N PRO A 36 -12.95 5.37 -0.69
CA PRO A 36 -14.05 5.07 -1.59
C PRO A 36 -13.50 4.67 -2.96
N ARG A 37 -14.17 3.74 -3.64
CA ARG A 37 -13.77 3.25 -4.96
C ARG A 37 -13.52 4.38 -5.96
N LYS A 38 -14.40 5.38 -5.97
CA LYS A 38 -14.30 6.57 -6.84
C LYS A 38 -13.03 7.41 -6.63
N ASP A 39 -12.46 7.36 -5.43
CA ASP A 39 -11.15 7.96 -5.14
C ASP A 39 -10.02 7.04 -5.56
N LEU A 40 -10.16 5.74 -5.26
CA LEU A 40 -9.14 4.75 -5.52
C LEU A 40 -8.79 4.65 -7.02
N ILE A 41 -9.79 4.75 -7.90
CA ILE A 41 -9.53 4.75 -9.35
C ILE A 41 -8.62 5.90 -9.81
N ARG A 42 -8.56 7.00 -9.05
CA ARG A 42 -7.74 8.18 -9.37
C ARG A 42 -6.30 8.06 -8.92
N ILE A 43 -5.99 7.10 -8.04
CA ILE A 43 -4.64 6.92 -7.50
C ILE A 43 -3.80 5.94 -8.32
N ARG A 44 -4.10 5.72 -9.60
CA ARG A 44 -3.35 4.80 -10.50
C ARG A 44 -1.83 5.03 -10.43
N TYR A 45 -1.40 6.29 -10.38
CA TYR A 45 0.03 6.65 -10.32
C TYR A 45 0.73 6.20 -9.03
N TYR A 46 -0.01 5.87 -7.97
CA TYR A 46 0.57 5.29 -6.77
C TYR A 46 1.30 3.97 -7.05
N PHE A 47 0.80 3.13 -7.97
CA PHE A 47 1.50 1.90 -8.37
C PHE A 47 2.90 2.16 -8.96
N LEU A 48 3.10 3.30 -9.63
CA LEU A 48 4.44 3.67 -10.11
C LEU A 48 5.34 4.13 -8.97
N VAL A 49 4.81 4.88 -8.02
CA VAL A 49 5.57 5.33 -6.83
C VAL A 49 6.00 4.13 -5.98
N ASP A 50 5.07 3.21 -5.74
CA ASP A 50 5.28 1.96 -5.03
C ASP A 50 6.39 1.14 -5.71
N THR A 51 6.26 0.83 -7.00
CA THR A 51 7.30 0.08 -7.72
C THR A 51 8.63 0.82 -7.79
N PHE A 52 8.61 2.15 -7.97
CA PHE A 52 9.85 2.93 -8.01
C PHE A 52 10.58 2.88 -6.66
N SER A 53 9.86 2.86 -5.54
CA SER A 53 10.47 2.71 -4.21
C SER A 53 11.23 1.38 -4.11
N VAL A 54 10.59 0.27 -4.49
CA VAL A 54 11.21 -1.06 -4.48
C VAL A 54 12.42 -1.13 -5.41
N MET A 55 12.32 -0.57 -6.61
CA MET A 55 13.44 -0.48 -7.55
C MET A 55 14.61 0.31 -6.97
N ALA A 56 14.34 1.46 -6.35
CA ALA A 56 15.37 2.28 -5.72
C ALA A 56 16.01 1.56 -4.52
N SER A 57 15.22 0.88 -3.70
CA SER A 57 15.68 0.07 -2.56
C SER A 57 16.56 -1.10 -2.99
N THR A 58 16.19 -1.81 -4.07
CA THR A 58 17.04 -2.86 -4.66
C THR A 58 18.28 -2.28 -5.30
N ALA A 59 18.21 -1.15 -6.01
CA ALA A 59 19.39 -0.51 -6.60
C ALA A 59 20.38 -0.05 -5.52
N LEU A 60 19.88 0.43 -4.37
CA LEU A 60 20.69 0.85 -3.24
C LEU A 60 21.36 -0.33 -2.53
N THR A 61 20.69 -1.48 -2.41
CA THR A 61 21.17 -2.61 -1.61
C THR A 61 21.78 -3.75 -2.42
N GLY A 62 21.48 -3.83 -3.71
CA GLY A 62 21.82 -4.96 -4.58
C GLY A 62 21.09 -6.27 -4.22
N ARG A 63 20.09 -6.23 -3.33
CA ARG A 63 19.39 -7.42 -2.80
C ARG A 63 18.01 -7.60 -3.41
N PHE A 64 17.55 -8.86 -3.41
CA PHE A 64 16.20 -9.27 -3.81
C PHE A 64 15.79 -8.88 -5.24
N ILE A 65 16.73 -8.83 -6.18
CA ILE A 65 16.50 -8.43 -7.58
C ILE A 65 15.34 -9.21 -8.22
N TRP A 66 15.29 -10.52 -8.02
CA TRP A 66 14.22 -11.36 -8.56
C TRP A 66 12.83 -10.95 -8.06
N LEU A 67 12.72 -10.57 -6.78
CA LEU A 67 11.47 -10.15 -6.16
C LEU A 67 11.02 -8.81 -6.72
N THR A 68 11.97 -7.89 -6.91
CA THR A 68 11.75 -6.60 -7.56
C THR A 68 11.27 -6.75 -9.00
N CYS A 69 11.83 -7.69 -9.78
CA CYS A 69 11.34 -7.98 -11.12
C CYS A 69 9.86 -8.43 -11.11
N LEU A 70 9.46 -9.27 -10.16
CA LEU A 70 8.06 -9.70 -10.02
C LEU A 70 7.14 -8.53 -9.63
N GLN A 71 7.55 -7.70 -8.65
CA GLN A 71 6.82 -6.49 -8.24
C GLN A 71 6.61 -5.54 -9.44
N VAL A 72 7.66 -5.27 -10.20
CA VAL A 72 7.61 -4.38 -11.37
C VAL A 72 6.62 -4.91 -12.40
N VAL A 73 6.67 -6.20 -12.73
CA VAL A 73 5.74 -6.80 -13.70
C VAL A 73 4.29 -6.69 -13.21
N GLN A 74 4.04 -7.00 -11.94
CA GLN A 74 2.71 -6.92 -11.34
C GLN A 74 2.15 -5.49 -11.36
N HIS A 75 2.92 -4.51 -10.87
CA HIS A 75 2.46 -3.12 -10.79
C HIS A 75 2.34 -2.46 -12.16
N LEU A 76 3.20 -2.79 -13.12
CA LEU A 76 3.03 -2.34 -14.50
C LEU A 76 1.76 -2.92 -15.12
N PHE A 77 1.46 -4.20 -14.88
CA PHE A 77 0.19 -4.80 -15.31
C PHE A 77 -1.01 -4.04 -14.72
N TYR A 78 -1.02 -3.76 -13.42
CA TYR A 78 -2.11 -3.02 -12.79
C TYR A 78 -2.17 -1.56 -13.26
N PHE A 79 -1.04 -0.90 -13.46
CA PHE A 79 -0.99 0.47 -13.96
C PHE A 79 -1.55 0.59 -15.38
N ILE A 80 -1.17 -0.32 -16.28
CA ILE A 80 -1.60 -0.32 -17.69
C ILE A 80 -3.08 -0.71 -17.78
N THR A 81 -3.49 -1.74 -17.05
CA THR A 81 -4.85 -2.31 -17.15
C THR A 81 -5.82 -1.77 -16.11
N TRP A 82 -5.46 -0.69 -15.42
CA TRP A 82 -6.26 -0.08 -14.35
C TRP A 82 -7.68 0.21 -14.81
N GLU A 83 -8.67 -0.28 -14.06
CA GLU A 83 -10.11 -0.20 -14.38
C GLU A 83 -10.55 -0.85 -15.70
N GLN A 84 -9.65 -1.54 -16.41
CA GLN A 84 -9.95 -2.21 -17.69
C GLN A 84 -10.02 -3.72 -17.51
N SER A 85 -9.02 -4.32 -16.85
CA SER A 85 -8.98 -5.77 -16.65
C SER A 85 -9.83 -6.22 -15.47
N TYR A 86 -10.29 -7.47 -15.53
CA TYR A 86 -11.00 -8.10 -14.42
C TYR A 86 -10.18 -8.07 -13.13
N MET A 87 -8.88 -8.39 -13.21
CA MET A 87 -7.98 -8.40 -12.05
C MET A 87 -7.75 -7.01 -11.46
N ALA A 88 -7.60 -5.98 -12.30
CA ALA A 88 -7.47 -4.61 -11.80
C ALA A 88 -8.75 -4.13 -11.11
N LYS A 89 -9.92 -4.41 -11.70
CA LYS A 89 -11.22 -4.09 -11.06
C LYS A 89 -11.40 -4.81 -9.73
N ARG A 90 -10.97 -6.08 -9.62
CA ARG A 90 -10.99 -6.84 -8.36
C ARG A 90 -10.13 -6.17 -7.29
N ILE A 91 -8.89 -5.80 -7.60
CA ILE A 91 -7.99 -5.11 -6.64
C ILE A 91 -8.59 -3.77 -6.20
N VAL A 92 -9.20 -3.03 -7.12
CA VAL A 92 -9.88 -1.76 -6.81
C VAL A 92 -11.05 -1.98 -5.86
N ASP A 93 -11.92 -2.93 -6.18
CA ASP A 93 -13.07 -3.28 -5.36
C ASP A 93 -12.63 -3.82 -3.99
N TRP A 94 -11.66 -4.74 -3.96
CA TRP A 94 -11.01 -5.27 -2.76
C TRP A 94 -10.56 -4.14 -1.84
N SER A 95 -9.82 -3.16 -2.37
CA SER A 95 -9.18 -2.10 -1.58
C SER A 95 -10.12 -0.95 -1.22
N SER A 96 -11.41 -1.06 -1.54
CA SER A 96 -12.40 0.02 -1.38
C SER A 96 -13.26 -0.11 -0.13
N LEU A 97 -13.73 1.03 0.38
CA LEU A 97 -14.76 1.10 1.43
C LEU A 97 -16.10 0.52 0.96
N ASP A 98 -16.38 0.62 -0.33
CA ASP A 98 -17.62 0.18 -0.97
C ASP A 98 -17.86 -1.32 -0.76
N TRP A 99 -16.79 -2.12 -0.79
CA TRP A 99 -16.84 -3.55 -0.50
C TRP A 99 -17.45 -3.84 0.88
N PHE A 100 -16.94 -3.15 1.89
CA PHE A 100 -17.36 -3.35 3.28
C PHE A 100 -18.79 -2.86 3.52
N LYS A 101 -19.25 -1.83 2.82
CA LYS A 101 -20.63 -1.36 2.99
C LYS A 101 -21.65 -2.22 2.24
N LEU A 102 -21.30 -2.72 1.06
CA LEU A 102 -22.24 -3.45 0.19
C LEU A 102 -22.28 -4.95 0.48
N LYS A 103 -21.12 -5.56 0.75
CA LYS A 103 -21.00 -7.00 1.07
C LYS A 103 -20.75 -7.27 2.56
N GLY A 104 -20.29 -6.26 3.32
CA GLY A 104 -19.84 -6.41 4.70
C GLY A 104 -20.89 -6.16 5.80
N LYS A 105 -22.20 -6.30 5.55
CA LYS A 105 -23.17 -6.46 6.66
C LYS A 105 -22.99 -7.86 7.30
N GLY A 106 -21.90 -8.05 8.05
CA GLY A 106 -21.72 -9.18 9.00
C GLY A 106 -20.62 -10.21 8.70
N GLY A 107 -19.81 -10.05 7.66
CA GLY A 107 -18.72 -10.99 7.35
C GLY A 107 -17.39 -10.63 8.04
N LEU A 108 -16.84 -11.55 8.84
CA LEU A 108 -15.47 -11.48 9.39
C LEU A 108 -14.45 -11.15 8.26
N ILE A 109 -13.32 -10.51 8.57
CA ILE A 109 -12.20 -10.29 7.61
C ILE A 109 -11.85 -11.57 6.83
N VAL A 110 -11.98 -12.73 7.49
CA VAL A 110 -11.79 -14.07 6.91
C VAL A 110 -12.73 -14.34 5.74
N SER A 111 -14.00 -13.92 5.79
CA SER A 111 -14.95 -14.09 4.68
C SER A 111 -14.54 -13.27 3.46
N ARG A 112 -14.10 -12.01 3.66
CA ARG A 112 -13.53 -11.17 2.60
C ARG A 112 -12.29 -11.85 2.01
N MET A 113 -11.35 -12.28 2.85
CA MET A 113 -10.13 -12.99 2.45
C MET A 113 -10.43 -14.22 1.59
N LEU A 114 -11.38 -15.06 2.00
CA LEU A 114 -11.73 -16.28 1.26
C LEU A 114 -12.42 -15.98 -0.08
N SER A 115 -13.29 -14.95 -0.13
CA SER A 115 -13.99 -14.56 -1.37
C SER A 115 -13.09 -13.94 -2.44
N GLN A 116 -11.98 -13.31 -2.00
CA GLN A 116 -11.02 -12.64 -2.89
C GLN A 116 -9.58 -13.01 -2.54
N MET A 117 -9.33 -14.32 -2.49
CA MET A 117 -8.03 -14.87 -2.10
C MET A 117 -6.88 -14.38 -3.01
N ASP A 118 -7.14 -14.23 -4.30
CA ASP A 118 -6.21 -13.65 -5.26
C ASP A 118 -5.78 -12.21 -4.89
N SER A 119 -6.75 -11.36 -4.54
CA SER A 119 -6.49 -9.96 -4.16
C SER A 119 -5.82 -9.86 -2.79
N PHE A 120 -6.19 -10.75 -1.87
CA PHE A 120 -5.53 -10.89 -0.58
C PHE A 120 -4.06 -11.31 -0.74
N LEU A 121 -3.79 -12.38 -1.50
CA LEU A 121 -2.44 -12.87 -1.76
C LEU A 121 -1.59 -11.83 -2.49
N SER A 122 -2.17 -11.12 -3.45
CA SER A 122 -1.52 -10.01 -4.17
C SER A 122 -1.15 -8.86 -3.23
N THR A 123 -2.07 -8.41 -2.36
CA THR A 123 -1.78 -7.35 -1.38
C THR A 123 -0.75 -7.80 -0.33
N MET A 124 -0.80 -9.08 0.10
CA MET A 124 0.20 -9.65 1.01
C MET A 124 1.58 -9.76 0.36
N PHE A 125 1.63 -10.11 -0.93
CA PHE A 125 2.86 -10.13 -1.70
C PHE A 125 3.49 -8.73 -1.72
N ASP A 126 2.72 -7.70 -2.05
CA ASP A 126 3.20 -6.30 -2.04
C ASP A 126 3.77 -5.93 -0.67
N MET A 127 3.00 -6.18 0.40
CA MET A 127 3.43 -5.94 1.77
C MET A 127 4.76 -6.64 2.09
N THR A 128 4.91 -7.90 1.67
CA THR A 128 6.11 -8.71 1.91
C THR A 128 7.32 -8.18 1.13
N VAL A 129 7.12 -7.73 -0.12
CA VAL A 129 8.19 -7.11 -0.92
C VAL A 129 8.77 -5.90 -0.20
N HIS A 130 7.90 -4.99 0.28
CA HIS A 130 8.34 -3.82 1.03
C HIS A 130 9.04 -4.19 2.35
N MET A 131 8.54 -5.19 3.07
CA MET A 131 9.22 -5.69 4.28
C MET A 131 10.63 -6.24 3.98
N CYS A 132 10.79 -6.96 2.86
CA CYS A 132 12.10 -7.42 2.40
C CYS A 132 13.02 -6.24 2.05
N MET A 133 12.50 -5.19 1.41
CA MET A 133 13.28 -3.97 1.12
C MET A 133 13.71 -3.25 2.41
N MET A 134 12.79 -3.10 3.37
CA MET A 134 13.11 -2.56 4.70
C MET A 134 14.25 -3.35 5.35
N TYR A 135 14.16 -4.67 5.35
CA TYR A 135 15.20 -5.53 5.93
C TYR A 135 16.55 -5.37 5.20
N ALA A 136 16.55 -5.32 3.87
CA ALA A 136 17.76 -5.10 3.08
C ALA A 136 18.43 -3.75 3.43
N ILE A 137 17.64 -2.68 3.54
CA ILE A 137 18.14 -1.34 3.86
C ILE A 137 18.66 -1.28 5.29
N ALA A 138 17.87 -1.75 6.27
CA ALA A 138 18.26 -1.72 7.67
C ALA A 138 19.55 -2.51 7.91
N SER A 139 19.63 -3.74 7.38
CA SER A 139 20.81 -4.60 7.58
C SER A 139 22.08 -4.07 6.90
N ALA A 140 21.96 -3.21 5.88
CA ALA A 140 23.11 -2.67 5.16
C ALA A 140 23.55 -1.28 5.66
N TYR A 141 22.61 -0.44 6.11
CA TYR A 141 22.86 1.00 6.24
C TYR A 141 22.39 1.65 7.55
N LEU A 142 21.54 1.00 8.34
CA LEU A 142 20.93 1.63 9.52
C LEU A 142 21.27 0.89 10.80
N ASP A 143 21.59 1.65 11.85
CA ASP A 143 21.60 1.16 13.22
C ASP A 143 20.19 1.24 13.83
N VAL A 144 20.05 0.81 15.08
CA VAL A 144 18.76 0.85 15.81
C VAL A 144 18.22 2.28 15.87
N THR A 145 19.09 3.27 16.08
CA THR A 145 18.70 4.69 16.11
C THR A 145 18.10 5.14 14.79
N GLY A 146 18.76 4.84 13.66
CA GLY A 146 18.28 5.16 12.33
C GLY A 146 16.92 4.54 12.02
N VAL A 147 16.70 3.28 12.44
CA VAL A 147 15.40 2.61 12.31
C VAL A 147 14.33 3.33 13.13
N LEU A 148 14.60 3.69 14.38
CA LEU A 148 13.65 4.43 15.23
C LEU A 148 13.28 5.79 14.62
N VAL A 149 14.26 6.53 14.09
CA VAL A 149 14.00 7.80 13.41
C VAL A 149 13.13 7.58 12.16
N ALA A 150 13.43 6.57 11.35
CA ALA A 150 12.64 6.25 10.17
C ALA A 150 11.18 5.88 10.53
N VAL A 151 10.97 5.12 11.61
CA VAL A 151 9.63 4.80 12.15
C VAL A 151 8.85 6.08 12.50
N LEU A 152 9.48 7.04 13.16
CA LEU A 152 8.84 8.33 13.49
C LEU A 152 8.50 9.14 12.22
N VAL A 153 9.39 9.15 11.23
CA VAL A 153 9.14 9.79 9.94
C VAL A 153 7.95 9.15 9.22
N THR A 154 7.90 7.82 9.15
CA THR A 154 6.77 7.09 8.58
C THR A 154 5.47 7.39 9.32
N GLN A 155 5.50 7.42 10.66
CA GLN A 155 4.34 7.73 11.47
C GLN A 155 3.81 9.14 11.18
N ALA A 156 4.71 10.14 11.08
CA ALA A 156 4.33 11.49 10.69
C ALA A 156 3.69 11.54 9.30
N ALA A 157 4.28 10.83 8.31
CA ALA A 157 3.73 10.75 6.96
C ALA A 157 2.32 10.11 6.93
N LEU A 158 2.11 9.04 7.71
CA LEU A 158 0.80 8.41 7.87
C LEU A 158 -0.24 9.39 8.44
N TYR A 159 0.13 10.20 9.44
CA TYR A 159 -0.77 11.22 9.99
C TYR A 159 -1.11 12.32 9.00
N ILE A 160 -0.14 12.72 8.17
CA ILE A 160 -0.33 13.75 7.15
C ILE A 160 -1.23 13.28 6.02
N VAL A 161 -1.16 11.99 5.64
CA VAL A 161 -1.84 11.45 4.44
C VAL A 161 -3.03 10.55 4.78
N ILE A 162 -2.81 9.47 5.53
CA ILE A 162 -3.83 8.42 5.75
C ILE A 162 -4.78 8.77 6.91
N PHE A 163 -4.29 9.37 7.98
CA PHE A 163 -5.14 9.75 9.12
C PHE A 163 -5.61 11.20 9.09
N ASN A 164 -5.25 11.96 8.05
CA ASN A 164 -5.67 13.34 7.91
C ASN A 164 -7.16 13.43 7.53
N PRO A 165 -7.99 14.12 8.32
CA PRO A 165 -9.44 14.17 8.13
C PRO A 165 -9.88 14.94 6.87
N LYS A 166 -8.95 15.64 6.20
CA LYS A 166 -9.20 16.30 4.91
C LYS A 166 -9.19 15.31 3.74
N PHE A 167 -8.60 14.13 3.92
CA PHE A 167 -8.59 13.07 2.91
C PHE A 167 -9.65 12.00 3.23
N ALA A 168 -10.03 11.22 2.22
CA ALA A 168 -11.15 10.29 2.34
C ALA A 168 -10.82 8.97 3.03
N TRP A 169 -9.56 8.76 3.43
CA TRP A 169 -9.09 7.56 4.12
C TRP A 169 -9.85 7.33 5.42
N SER A 170 -10.65 6.26 5.48
CA SER A 170 -11.56 6.00 6.59
C SER A 170 -11.61 4.53 6.95
N HIS A 171 -12.03 4.23 8.18
CA HIS A 171 -12.42 2.88 8.59
C HIS A 171 -13.88 2.65 8.15
N PRO A 172 -14.27 1.44 7.70
CA PRO A 172 -15.65 1.13 7.26
C PRO A 172 -16.74 1.51 8.27
N ASP A 173 -16.44 1.36 9.55
CA ASP A 173 -17.39 1.58 10.65
C ASP A 173 -17.39 3.01 11.20
N SER A 174 -16.41 3.85 10.83
CA SER A 174 -16.28 5.23 11.36
C SER A 174 -15.98 6.25 10.27
N MET A 175 -16.75 6.21 9.18
CA MET A 175 -16.65 7.17 8.08
C MET A 175 -17.36 8.50 8.39
N PRO A 176 -16.72 9.66 8.13
CA PRO A 176 -17.41 10.95 8.13
C PRO A 176 -18.56 10.99 7.10
N ALA A 177 -19.63 11.75 7.38
CA ALA A 177 -20.80 11.83 6.50
C ALA A 177 -20.45 12.24 5.06
N TRP A 178 -19.45 13.12 4.88
CA TRP A 178 -19.01 13.53 3.55
C TRP A 178 -18.30 12.41 2.78
N VAL A 179 -17.62 11.47 3.45
CA VAL A 179 -17.02 10.27 2.83
C VAL A 179 -18.12 9.27 2.49
N GLN A 180 -19.09 9.07 3.38
CA GLN A 180 -20.22 8.16 3.15
C GLN A 180 -20.99 8.49 1.87
N ARG A 181 -21.20 9.79 1.57
CA ARG A 181 -21.85 10.25 0.34
C ARG A 181 -21.10 9.89 -0.96
N ARG A 182 -19.84 9.46 -0.85
CA ARG A 182 -18.98 9.13 -1.99
C ARG A 182 -18.93 7.64 -2.28
N ILE A 183 -19.39 6.81 -1.34
CA ILE A 183 -19.60 5.38 -1.55
C ILE A 183 -20.54 5.21 -2.75
N GLY A 184 -20.12 4.39 -3.70
CA GLY A 184 -20.83 4.05 -4.91
C GLY A 184 -21.09 2.55 -4.97
N THR A 185 -20.97 2.00 -6.17
CA THR A 185 -21.13 0.58 -6.47
C THR A 185 -19.78 -0.06 -6.73
N LEU A 186 -19.69 -1.36 -6.48
CA LEU A 186 -18.59 -2.19 -6.96
C LEU A 186 -18.64 -2.30 -8.48
N ALA A 187 -17.49 -2.52 -9.12
CA ALA A 187 -17.46 -2.76 -10.56
C ALA A 187 -17.80 -4.19 -10.93
N LEU A 188 -17.54 -5.13 -10.02
CA LEU A 188 -17.84 -6.54 -10.20
C LEU A 188 -19.00 -6.95 -9.30
N GLN A 189 -19.80 -7.88 -9.80
CA GLN A 189 -20.72 -8.65 -8.98
C GLN A 189 -19.95 -9.85 -8.45
N TYR A 190 -20.02 -10.03 -7.15
CA TYR A 190 -19.39 -11.14 -6.45
C TYR A 190 -20.54 -11.97 -5.93
N ASP A 191 -20.59 -13.24 -6.28
CA ASP A 191 -21.62 -14.16 -5.80
C ASP A 191 -21.26 -14.63 -4.39
#